data_AF-A0A7X7HPI1-F1
#
_entry.id   AF-A0A7X7HPI1-F1
#
_cell.length_a   1.000
_cell.length_b   1.000
_cell.length_c   1.000
_cell.angle_alpha   90.00
_cell.angle_beta   90.00
_cell.angle_gamma   90.00
#
_symmetry.space_group_name_H-M   'P 1'
#
loop_
_entity.id
_entity.type
_entity.pdbx_description
1 polymer ?
#
loop_
_entity_poly.entity_id
_entity_poly.type
_entity_poly.pdbx_seq_one_letter_code
_entity_poly.pdbx_strand_id
1 'polypeptide(L)'
;MPANLNALIRYKTINSCLAGGRRRWSIDELRERCSEALAEDRGRYSTVSERTIRDDIRVMRSDILGFNAPIKQEGGLYFYSDPAYSILSLSITDAGLAEQIYWLLMNMRDKVSHPELEIILQRLCDMLGKEYKPVPVAEAMEEPAEEEMLRDEIVIRRQIIFDEMAESSGRFPSKSSRARDFRFIKPGLSWNDVLRLLTGKRGQL
;
A
#
# COMPACT_ATOMS: atom_id res chain seq x y z
N MET A 1 0.26 -25.55 -15.99
CA MET A 1 0.29 -24.31 -15.18
C MET A 1 0.68 -23.14 -16.08
N PRO A 2 0.17 -21.93 -15.81
CA PRO A 2 0.64 -20.75 -16.53
C PRO A 2 2.12 -20.52 -16.22
N ALA A 3 2.92 -20.25 -17.25
CA ALA A 3 4.37 -20.10 -17.12
C ALA A 3 4.78 -18.98 -16.14
N ASN A 4 3.91 -17.98 -15.93
CA ASN A 4 4.16 -16.82 -15.07
C ASN A 4 4.31 -17.14 -13.59
N LEU A 5 3.44 -17.98 -13.00
CA LEU A 5 3.52 -18.28 -11.56
C LEU A 5 4.84 -18.97 -11.22
N ASN A 6 5.29 -19.88 -12.09
CA ASN A 6 6.57 -20.56 -11.93
C ASN A 6 7.75 -19.60 -11.96
N ALA A 7 7.71 -18.59 -12.83
CA ALA A 7 8.78 -17.60 -12.91
C ALA A 7 8.86 -16.81 -11.61
N LEU A 8 7.72 -16.37 -11.06
CA LEU A 8 7.68 -15.63 -9.79
C LEU A 8 8.23 -16.45 -8.61
N ILE A 9 7.86 -17.73 -8.51
CA ILE A 9 8.40 -18.63 -7.49
C ILE A 9 9.93 -18.70 -7.62
N ARG A 10 10.45 -18.90 -8.83
CA ARG A 10 11.90 -18.97 -9.07
C ARG A 10 12.61 -17.65 -8.74
N TYR A 11 12.07 -16.49 -9.14
CA TYR A 11 12.66 -15.19 -8.81
C TYR A 11 12.73 -14.95 -7.30
N LYS A 12 11.65 -15.27 -6.57
CA LYS A 12 11.62 -15.20 -5.11
C LYS A 12 12.68 -16.12 -4.49
N THR A 13 12.79 -17.35 -4.98
CA THR A 13 13.77 -18.32 -4.47
C THR A 13 15.20 -17.90 -4.76
N ILE A 14 15.51 -17.47 -5.99
CA ILE A 14 16.83 -16.94 -6.36
C ILE A 14 17.17 -15.75 -5.47
N ASN A 15 16.24 -14.80 -5.28
CA ASN A 15 16.47 -13.67 -4.39
C ASN A 15 16.82 -14.10 -2.96
N SER A 16 16.06 -15.03 -2.38
CA SER A 16 16.33 -15.55 -1.03
C SER A 16 17.68 -16.26 -0.92
N CYS A 17 18.17 -16.86 -2.00
CA CYS A 17 19.51 -17.46 -2.01
C CYS A 17 20.59 -16.37 -2.02
N LEU A 18 20.46 -15.36 -2.88
CA LEU A 18 21.50 -14.36 -3.09
C LEU A 18 21.50 -13.22 -2.05
N ALA A 19 20.37 -12.94 -1.41
CA ALA A 19 20.21 -11.87 -0.43
C ALA A 19 21.09 -12.05 0.82
N GLY A 20 21.49 -10.93 1.42
CA GLY A 20 22.29 -10.90 2.65
C GLY A 20 23.78 -11.18 2.47
N GLY A 21 24.24 -11.53 1.27
CA GLY A 21 25.68 -11.62 0.91
C GLY A 21 26.51 -12.68 1.66
N ARG A 22 25.89 -13.55 2.46
CA ARG A 22 26.59 -14.49 3.34
C ARG A 22 27.22 -15.67 2.60
N ARG A 23 26.71 -16.00 1.41
CA ARG A 23 27.10 -17.17 0.62
C ARG A 23 27.00 -16.88 -0.88
N ARG A 24 27.90 -17.47 -1.66
CA ARG A 24 27.81 -17.53 -3.13
C ARG A 24 27.27 -18.90 -3.55
N TRP A 25 26.55 -18.94 -4.67
CA TRP A 25 25.77 -20.11 -5.08
C TRP A 25 26.18 -20.60 -6.46
N SER A 26 26.36 -21.90 -6.65
CA SER A 26 26.54 -22.47 -7.98
C SER A 26 25.22 -22.49 -8.75
N ILE A 27 25.30 -22.65 -10.08
CA ILE A 27 24.09 -22.76 -10.91
C ILE A 27 23.27 -23.99 -10.52
N ASP A 28 23.91 -25.10 -10.16
CA ASP A 28 23.24 -26.35 -9.79
C ASP A 28 22.55 -26.23 -8.43
N GLU A 29 23.15 -25.52 -7.47
CA GLU A 29 22.48 -25.26 -6.19
C GLU A 29 21.23 -24.39 -6.37
N LEU A 30 21.30 -23.36 -7.22
CA LEU A 30 20.14 -22.54 -7.55
C LEU A 30 19.04 -23.35 -8.25
N ARG A 31 19.42 -24.26 -9.15
CA ARG A 31 18.48 -25.18 -9.80
C ARG A 31 17.78 -26.08 -8.80
N GLU A 32 18.52 -26.67 -7.86
CA GLU A 32 17.94 -27.55 -6.85
C GLU A 32 16.95 -26.78 -5.97
N ARG A 33 17.37 -25.63 -5.43
CA ARG A 33 16.50 -24.77 -4.61
C ARG A 33 15.23 -24.35 -5.32
N CYS A 34 15.32 -24.00 -6.60
CA CYS A 34 14.15 -23.66 -7.41
C CYS A 34 13.26 -24.88 -7.69
N SER A 35 13.84 -26.06 -7.88
CA SER A 35 13.09 -27.31 -8.10
C SER A 35 12.34 -27.73 -6.84
N GLU A 36 12.98 -27.65 -5.68
CA GLU A 36 12.37 -27.87 -4.36
C GLU A 36 11.20 -26.90 -4.13
N ALA A 37 11.42 -25.59 -4.32
CA ALA A 37 10.38 -24.59 -4.12
C ALA A 37 9.15 -24.78 -5.03
N LEU A 38 9.36 -25.21 -6.28
CA LEU A 38 8.27 -25.55 -7.19
C LEU A 38 7.56 -26.86 -6.81
N ALA A 39 8.28 -27.81 -6.21
CA ALA A 39 7.73 -29.07 -5.74
C ALA A 39 6.84 -28.88 -4.52
N GLU A 40 7.26 -28.04 -3.56
CA GLU A 40 6.49 -27.70 -2.37
C GLU A 40 5.12 -27.08 -2.71
N ASP A 41 5.09 -26.16 -3.68
CA ASP A 41 3.85 -25.48 -4.10
C ASP A 41 2.88 -26.41 -4.85
N ARG A 42 3.38 -27.50 -5.44
CA ARG A 42 2.61 -28.39 -6.34
C ARG A 42 2.41 -29.82 -5.85
N GLY A 43 3.13 -30.24 -4.82
CA GLY A 43 3.19 -31.64 -4.37
C GLY A 43 3.79 -32.60 -5.41
N ARG A 44 4.52 -32.09 -6.42
CA ARG A 44 5.19 -32.92 -7.46
C ARG A 44 6.54 -32.33 -7.83
N TYR A 45 7.58 -33.15 -7.75
CA TYR A 45 8.94 -32.75 -8.11
C TYR A 45 9.09 -32.57 -9.62
N SER A 46 9.61 -31.41 -10.03
CA SER A 46 9.95 -31.11 -11.41
C SER A 46 11.27 -30.36 -11.43
N THR A 47 12.29 -30.98 -12.02
CA THR A 47 13.62 -30.38 -12.12
C THR A 47 13.62 -29.18 -13.05
N VAL A 48 14.18 -28.07 -12.58
CA VAL A 48 14.40 -26.88 -13.39
C VAL A 48 15.68 -27.03 -14.20
N SER A 49 15.61 -26.71 -15.50
CA SER A 49 16.76 -26.75 -16.39
C SER A 49 17.75 -25.64 -16.07
N GLU A 50 19.04 -25.88 -16.35
CA GLU A 50 20.07 -24.85 -16.18
C GLU A 50 19.80 -23.61 -17.04
N ARG A 51 19.34 -23.82 -18.29
CA ARG A 51 18.94 -22.75 -19.20
C ARG A 51 17.88 -21.85 -18.57
N THR A 52 16.88 -22.43 -17.91
CA THR A 52 15.81 -21.68 -17.24
C THR A 52 16.39 -20.76 -16.15
N ILE A 53 17.27 -21.26 -15.29
CA ILE A 53 17.87 -20.43 -14.23
C ILE A 53 18.75 -19.33 -14.82
N ARG A 54 19.54 -19.62 -15.86
CA ARG A 54 20.36 -18.60 -16.54
C ARG A 54 19.49 -17.52 -17.19
N ASP A 55 18.38 -17.90 -17.82
CA ASP A 55 17.41 -16.97 -18.42
C ASP A 55 16.74 -16.13 -17.32
N ASP A 56 16.36 -16.73 -16.19
CA ASP A 56 15.79 -16.00 -15.05
C ASP A 56 16.78 -14.98 -14.47
N ILE A 57 18.04 -15.35 -14.28
CA ILE A 57 19.09 -14.43 -13.82
C ILE A 57 19.29 -13.29 -14.81
N ARG A 58 19.24 -13.57 -16.12
CA ARG A 58 19.30 -12.54 -17.17
C ARG A 58 18.13 -11.57 -17.06
N VAL A 59 16.91 -12.07 -16.85
CA VAL A 59 15.71 -11.24 -16.66
C VAL A 59 15.82 -10.41 -15.37
N MET A 60 16.23 -11.01 -14.25
CA MET A 60 16.40 -10.31 -12.98
C MET A 60 17.44 -9.17 -13.06
N ARG A 61 18.50 -9.33 -13.87
CA ARG A 61 19.49 -8.27 -14.14
C ARG A 61 18.96 -7.15 -15.04
N SER A 62 17.92 -7.41 -15.82
CA SER A 62 17.38 -6.46 -16.80
C SER A 62 16.38 -5.49 -16.19
N ASP A 63 16.02 -4.49 -17.00
CA ASP A 63 14.99 -3.49 -16.74
C ASP A 63 13.56 -4.01 -16.95
N ILE A 64 13.38 -5.18 -17.59
CA ILE A 64 12.08 -5.76 -17.97
C ILE A 64 11.09 -5.85 -16.80
N LEU A 65 11.59 -6.23 -15.61
CA LEU A 65 10.78 -6.33 -14.39
C LEU A 65 10.99 -5.14 -13.44
N GLY A 66 11.85 -4.19 -13.80
CA GLY A 66 12.25 -3.07 -12.95
C GLY A 66 13.16 -3.43 -11.77
N PHE A 67 13.52 -4.71 -11.59
CA PHE A 67 14.36 -5.16 -10.48
C PHE A 67 15.80 -4.67 -10.59
N ASN A 68 16.39 -4.73 -11.79
CA ASN A 68 17.80 -4.36 -12.03
C ASN A 68 18.76 -4.99 -11.01
N ALA A 69 18.59 -6.29 -10.74
CA ALA A 69 19.28 -6.96 -9.65
C ALA A 69 20.80 -6.98 -9.87
N PRO A 70 21.61 -6.57 -8.87
CA PRO A 70 23.07 -6.47 -8.99
C PRO A 70 23.75 -7.84 -8.84
N ILE A 71 23.31 -8.83 -9.61
CA ILE A 71 23.84 -10.20 -9.58
C ILE A 71 25.19 -10.24 -10.30
N LYS A 72 26.27 -10.57 -9.59
CA LYS A 72 27.59 -10.88 -10.18
C LYS A 72 27.82 -12.38 -10.27
N GLN A 73 28.72 -12.79 -11.15
CA GLN A 73 29.16 -14.17 -11.32
C GLN A 73 30.70 -14.20 -11.36
N GLU A 74 31.31 -14.93 -10.43
CA GLU A 74 32.77 -15.11 -10.34
C GLU A 74 33.08 -16.58 -10.04
N GLY A 75 33.98 -17.19 -10.81
CA GLY A 75 34.36 -18.60 -10.62
C GLY A 75 33.18 -19.60 -10.74
N GLY A 76 32.14 -19.26 -11.51
CA GLY A 76 30.93 -20.07 -11.64
C GLY A 76 29.92 -19.91 -10.50
N LEU A 77 30.19 -19.03 -9.53
CA LEU A 77 29.32 -18.77 -8.39
C LEU A 77 28.62 -17.41 -8.53
N TYR A 78 27.33 -17.37 -8.18
CA TYR A 78 26.45 -16.21 -8.24
C TYR A 78 26.25 -15.59 -6.86
N PHE A 79 26.18 -14.26 -6.80
CA PHE A 79 25.92 -13.48 -5.59
C PHE A 79 25.42 -12.08 -5.95
N TYR A 80 24.74 -11.40 -5.02
CA TYR A 80 24.50 -9.96 -5.14
C TYR A 80 25.75 -9.18 -4.77
N SER A 81 26.13 -8.19 -5.58
CA SER A 81 27.24 -7.31 -5.23
C SER A 81 26.91 -6.31 -4.12
N ASP A 82 25.62 -6.02 -3.94
CA ASP A 82 25.10 -5.29 -2.78
C ASP A 82 24.38 -6.28 -1.84
N PRO A 83 24.94 -6.58 -0.65
CA PRO A 83 24.31 -7.47 0.34
C PRO A 83 22.97 -6.97 0.89
N ALA A 84 22.71 -5.66 0.85
CA ALA A 84 21.46 -5.07 1.31
C ALA A 84 20.34 -5.16 0.26
N TYR A 85 20.69 -5.45 -0.99
CA TYR A 85 19.71 -5.58 -2.07
C TYR A 85 18.77 -6.77 -1.86
N SER A 86 17.49 -6.56 -2.16
CA SER A 86 16.48 -7.60 -2.29
C SER A 86 15.42 -7.17 -3.30
N ILE A 87 14.96 -8.07 -4.16
CA ILE A 87 13.82 -7.75 -5.07
C ILE A 87 12.53 -7.45 -4.29
N LEU A 88 12.49 -7.81 -3.00
CA LEU A 88 11.35 -7.59 -2.11
C LEU A 88 11.46 -6.29 -1.31
N SER A 89 12.61 -5.60 -1.34
CA SER A 89 12.68 -4.27 -0.74
C SER A 89 12.00 -3.27 -1.67
N LEU A 90 10.97 -2.58 -1.16
CA LEU A 90 10.42 -1.41 -1.82
C LEU A 90 11.54 -0.35 -1.84
N SER A 91 12.18 -0.17 -2.99
CA SER A 91 13.10 0.95 -3.20
C SER A 91 12.43 1.89 -4.19
N ILE A 92 12.24 3.15 -3.80
CA ILE A 92 11.92 4.19 -4.77
C ILE A 92 13.21 4.40 -5.55
N THR A 93 13.27 3.87 -6.77
CA THR A 93 14.47 3.86 -7.62
C THR A 93 14.90 5.24 -8.08
N ASP A 94 13.99 6.20 -8.06
CA ASP A 94 14.26 7.60 -8.36
C ASP A 94 14.24 8.40 -7.04
N ALA A 95 15.43 8.69 -6.51
CA ALA A 95 15.58 9.55 -5.33
C ALA A 95 14.98 10.95 -5.56
N GLY A 96 14.99 11.44 -6.80
CA GLY A 96 14.36 12.71 -7.17
C GLY A 96 12.84 12.63 -7.13
N LEU A 97 12.24 11.48 -7.47
CA LEU A 97 10.80 11.25 -7.32
C LEU A 97 10.41 11.12 -5.84
N ALA A 98 11.19 10.40 -5.02
CA ALA A 98 10.96 10.31 -3.59
C ALA A 98 10.99 11.69 -2.92
N GLU A 99 11.94 12.54 -3.30
CA GLU A 99 12.03 13.91 -2.81
C GLU A 99 10.86 14.78 -3.27
N GLN A 100 10.43 14.68 -4.52
CA GLN A 100 9.24 15.38 -5.02
C GLN A 100 7.97 14.95 -4.27
N ILE A 101 7.79 13.65 -4.04
CA ILE A 101 6.65 13.12 -3.27
C ILE A 101 6.72 13.64 -1.83
N TYR A 102 7.90 13.62 -1.21
CA TYR A 102 8.08 14.16 0.14
C TYR A 102 7.66 15.63 0.23
N TRP A 103 8.15 16.49 -0.68
CA TRP A 103 7.80 17.91 -0.71
C TRP A 103 6.32 18.14 -0.96
N LEU A 104 5.70 17.35 -1.85
CA LEU A 104 4.26 17.44 -2.12
C LEU A 104 3.45 17.09 -0.86
N LEU A 105 3.79 16.00 -0.18
CA LEU A 105 3.09 15.55 1.02
C LEU A 105 3.30 16.53 2.19
N MET A 106 4.49 17.11 2.33
CA MET A 106 4.76 18.19 3.29
C MET A 106 3.90 19.42 3.01
N ASN A 107 3.79 19.86 1.76
CA ASN A 107 2.96 21.02 1.39
C ASN A 107 1.45 20.80 1.61
N MET A 108 1.01 19.55 1.62
CA MET A 108 -0.39 19.18 1.84
C MET A 108 -0.67 18.76 3.28
N ARG A 109 0.36 18.66 4.13
CA ARG A 109 0.27 18.18 5.51
C ARG A 109 -0.78 18.93 6.32
N ASP A 110 -0.72 20.26 6.30
CA ASP A 110 -1.63 21.11 7.07
C ASP A 110 -3.08 21.04 6.55
N LYS A 111 -3.29 20.49 5.35
CA LYS A 111 -4.60 20.35 4.70
C LYS A 111 -5.19 18.95 4.86
N VAL A 112 -4.38 17.97 5.26
CA VAL A 112 -4.78 16.55 5.35
C VAL A 112 -4.35 16.00 6.71
N SER A 113 -5.24 16.08 7.70
CA SER A 113 -5.05 15.42 8.99
C SER A 113 -5.42 13.95 8.87
N HIS A 114 -4.45 13.10 8.50
CA HIS A 114 -4.63 11.66 8.44
C HIS A 114 -3.39 10.91 9.00
N PRO A 115 -3.57 9.91 9.88
CA PRO A 115 -2.44 9.20 10.49
C PRO A 115 -1.55 8.47 9.48
N GLU A 116 -2.11 8.01 8.36
CA GLU A 116 -1.30 7.38 7.29
C GLU A 116 -0.34 8.36 6.62
N LEU A 117 -0.67 9.66 6.58
CA LEU A 117 0.21 10.67 5.98
C LEU A 117 1.53 10.76 6.76
N GLU A 118 1.46 10.82 8.08
CA GLU A 118 2.63 10.86 8.97
C GLU A 118 3.48 9.58 8.84
N ILE A 119 2.85 8.40 8.70
CA ILE A 119 3.54 7.13 8.46
C ILE A 119 4.28 7.14 7.12
N ILE A 120 3.64 7.64 6.06
CA ILE A 120 4.24 7.72 4.72
C ILE A 120 5.41 8.70 4.73
N LEU A 121 5.26 9.85 5.38
CA LEU A 121 6.31 10.87 5.51
C LEU A 121 7.52 10.36 6.28
N GLN A 122 7.30 9.65 7.40
CA GLN A 122 8.38 8.99 8.14
C GLN A 122 9.16 8.01 7.25
N ARG A 123 8.45 7.12 6.54
CA ARG A 123 9.09 6.15 5.64
C ARG A 123 9.85 6.83 4.49
N LEU A 124 9.32 7.91 3.93
CA LEU A 124 10.00 8.70 2.90
C LEU A 124 11.28 9.35 3.45
N CYS A 125 11.24 9.89 4.66
CA CYS A 125 12.43 10.41 5.34
C CYS A 125 13.48 9.33 5.58
N ASP A 126 13.08 8.16 6.06
CA ASP A 126 13.98 7.02 6.28
C ASP A 126 14.66 6.60 4.96
N MET A 127 13.90 6.57 3.86
CA MET A 127 14.45 6.27 2.52
C MET A 127 15.38 7.37 1.99
N LEU A 128 15.12 8.64 2.30
CA LEU A 128 15.91 9.79 1.87
C LEU A 128 17.10 10.10 2.81
N GLY A 129 17.23 9.39 3.94
CA GLY A 129 18.23 9.68 4.97
C GLY A 129 18.01 11.03 5.67
N LYS A 130 16.76 11.51 5.73
CA LYS A 130 16.38 12.77 6.38
C LYS A 130 15.81 12.49 7.77
N GLU A 131 16.06 13.39 8.72
CA GLU A 131 15.37 13.32 10.02
C GLU A 131 13.93 13.78 9.86
N TYR A 132 12.97 12.91 10.19
CA TYR A 132 11.56 13.30 10.32
C TYR A 132 11.29 13.80 11.73
N LYS A 133 10.69 14.99 11.85
CA LYS A 133 10.15 15.50 13.11
C LYS A 133 8.62 15.41 13.06
N PRO A 134 8.01 14.37 13.66
CA PRO A 134 6.56 14.33 13.79
C PRO A 134 6.13 15.54 14.63
N VAL A 135 5.06 16.22 14.20
CA VAL A 135 4.42 17.20 15.10
C VAL A 135 3.67 16.38 16.15
N PRO A 136 3.83 16.69 17.45
CA PRO A 136 3.07 16.00 18.47
C PRO A 136 1.58 16.10 18.15
N VAL A 137 0.91 14.96 18.05
CA VAL A 137 -0.56 14.90 17.89
C VAL A 137 -1.28 15.69 19.01
N ALA A 138 -0.58 15.95 20.12
CA ALA A 138 -1.04 16.75 21.25
C ALA A 138 -1.21 18.26 20.97
N GLU A 139 -0.61 18.83 19.91
CA GLU A 139 -0.75 20.26 19.58
C GLU A 139 -1.87 20.56 18.56
N ALA A 140 -2.60 19.53 18.11
CA ALA A 140 -3.81 19.68 17.29
C ALA A 140 -5.11 19.52 18.11
N MET A 141 -5.05 19.78 19.43
CA MET A 141 -6.21 19.87 20.32
C MET A 141 -6.31 21.25 20.97
N GLU A 142 -6.19 22.31 20.18
CA GLU A 142 -7.02 23.49 20.43
C GLU A 142 -8.20 23.38 19.46
N GLU A 143 -9.31 22.81 19.92
CA GLU A 143 -10.57 22.95 19.17
C GLU A 143 -10.87 24.46 19.11
N PRO A 144 -11.00 25.06 17.91
CA PRO A 144 -11.39 26.45 17.82
C PRO A 144 -12.80 26.58 18.39
N ALA A 145 -12.99 27.48 19.36
CA ALA A 145 -14.25 27.74 20.07
C ALA A 145 -15.48 27.96 19.15
N GLU A 146 -15.26 28.22 17.87
CA GLU A 146 -16.30 28.35 16.84
C GLU A 146 -17.01 27.02 16.53
N GLU A 147 -16.34 25.86 16.62
CA GLU A 147 -16.99 24.55 16.39
C GLU A 147 -17.85 24.09 17.57
N GLU A 148 -17.50 24.45 18.81
CA GLU A 148 -18.31 24.14 20.00
C GLU A 148 -19.62 24.93 19.98
N MET A 149 -19.57 26.22 19.58
CA MET A 149 -20.77 27.02 19.35
C MET A 149 -21.66 26.46 18.24
N LEU A 150 -21.06 25.93 17.16
CA LEU A 150 -21.84 25.31 16.07
C LEU A 150 -22.45 23.96 16.51
N ARG A 151 -21.74 23.17 17.33
CA ARG A 151 -22.28 21.93 17.90
C ARG A 151 -23.42 22.22 18.86
N ASP A 152 -23.29 23.23 19.70
CA ASP A 152 -24.35 23.65 20.62
C ASP A 152 -25.58 24.16 19.86
N GLU A 153 -25.40 24.95 18.80
CA GLU A 153 -26.52 25.40 17.96
C GLU A 153 -27.22 24.24 17.24
N ILE A 154 -26.44 23.25 16.77
CA ILE A 154 -26.99 22.03 16.13
C ILE A 154 -27.72 21.15 17.15
N VAL A 155 -27.19 20.97 18.36
CA VAL A 155 -27.82 20.19 19.44
C VAL A 155 -29.11 20.87 19.88
N ILE A 156 -29.10 22.19 20.07
CA ILE A 156 -30.29 22.98 20.41
C ILE A 156 -31.34 22.88 19.30
N ARG A 157 -30.96 23.04 18.02
CA ARG A 157 -31.90 22.87 16.89
C ARG A 157 -32.46 21.45 16.81
N ARG A 158 -31.65 20.44 17.09
CA ARG A 158 -32.08 19.03 17.04
C ARG A 158 -33.04 18.70 18.19
N GLN A 159 -32.83 19.27 19.37
CA GLN A 159 -33.72 19.13 20.51
C GLN A 159 -35.06 19.83 20.27
N ILE A 160 -35.04 21.06 19.73
CA ILE A 160 -36.26 21.80 19.36
C ILE A 160 -37.10 21.00 18.34
N ILE A 161 -36.44 20.44 17.31
CA ILE A 161 -37.13 19.59 16.31
C ILE A 161 -37.69 18.32 16.96
N PHE A 162 -36.99 17.72 17.93
CA PHE A 162 -37.44 16.50 18.61
C PHE A 162 -38.65 16.76 19.52
N ASP A 163 -38.68 17.89 20.20
CA ASP A 163 -39.80 18.28 21.07
C ASP A 163 -41.04 18.68 20.25
N GLU A 164 -40.85 19.40 19.13
CA GLU A 164 -41.95 19.67 18.16
C GLU A 164 -42.52 18.37 17.56
N MET A 165 -41.67 17.38 17.28
CA MET A 165 -42.10 16.07 16.78
C MET A 165 -42.83 15.26 17.86
N ALA A 166 -42.40 15.36 19.12
CA ALA A 166 -43.04 14.68 20.25
C ALA A 166 -44.44 15.23 20.55
N GLU A 167 -44.64 16.55 20.46
CA GLU A 167 -45.95 17.19 20.60
C GLU A 167 -46.93 16.82 19.47
N SER A 168 -46.43 16.54 18.27
CA SER A 168 -47.26 16.18 17.11
C SER A 168 -47.73 14.72 17.07
N SER A 169 -47.11 13.83 17.86
CA SER A 169 -47.37 12.38 17.83
C SER A 169 -48.34 11.90 18.92
N GLY A 170 -49.53 12.52 18.96
CA GLY A 170 -50.67 11.91 19.63
C GLY A 170 -51.11 10.63 18.90
N ARG A 171 -50.88 9.47 19.55
CA ARG A 171 -51.57 8.17 19.37
C ARG A 171 -51.00 7.23 18.29
N PHE A 172 -50.33 6.14 18.71
CA PHE A 172 -50.14 4.93 17.89
C PHE A 172 -50.44 3.65 18.69
N PRO A 173 -51.22 2.69 18.14
CA PRO A 173 -51.50 1.41 18.77
C PRO A 173 -50.42 0.35 18.44
N SER A 174 -50.37 -0.68 19.28
CA SER A 174 -49.34 -1.73 19.31
C SER A 174 -49.53 -2.88 18.30
N LYS A 175 -48.38 -3.52 17.99
CA LYS A 175 -48.13 -4.88 17.47
C LYS A 175 -48.12 -5.07 15.95
N SER A 176 -46.96 -5.51 15.43
CA SER A 176 -46.74 -6.88 14.93
C SER A 176 -45.53 -6.98 13.99
N SER A 177 -44.62 -7.87 14.37
CA SER A 177 -43.54 -8.54 13.63
C SER A 177 -43.53 -8.50 12.09
N ARG A 178 -42.40 -8.03 11.53
CA ARG A 178 -41.64 -8.74 10.49
C ARG A 178 -40.23 -8.12 10.37
N ALA A 179 -39.20 -8.87 10.73
CA ALA A 179 -37.82 -8.54 10.39
C ALA A 179 -37.71 -8.44 8.86
N ARG A 180 -37.22 -7.30 8.37
CA ARG A 180 -36.79 -7.15 6.98
C ARG A 180 -35.32 -6.76 6.97
N ASP A 181 -34.57 -7.51 6.18
CA ASP A 181 -33.14 -7.42 5.97
C ASP A 181 -32.68 -5.99 5.66
N PHE A 182 -31.71 -5.51 6.43
CA PHE A 182 -30.93 -4.32 6.09
C PHE A 182 -29.89 -4.71 5.03
N ARG A 183 -30.25 -4.54 3.75
CA ARG A 183 -29.26 -4.41 2.68
C ARG A 183 -28.68 -2.99 2.73
N PHE A 184 -27.47 -2.86 3.27
CA PHE A 184 -26.65 -1.67 3.07
C PHE A 184 -26.27 -1.56 1.59
N ILE A 185 -26.95 -0.69 0.86
CA ILE A 185 -26.49 -0.19 -0.44
C ILE A 185 -25.91 1.20 -0.16
N LYS A 186 -24.58 1.33 -0.11
CA LYS A 186 -23.93 2.64 -0.26
C LYS A 186 -23.87 2.94 -1.76
N PRO A 187 -24.43 4.06 -2.27
CA PRO A 187 -24.12 4.50 -3.62
C PRO A 187 -22.68 5.03 -3.62
N GLY A 188 -21.80 4.37 -4.36
CA GLY A 188 -20.40 4.78 -4.53
C GLY A 188 -20.31 6.05 -5.37
N LEU A 189 -19.50 7.00 -4.90
CA LEU A 189 -19.05 8.14 -5.69
C LEU A 189 -18.22 7.64 -6.87
N SER A 190 -18.55 8.09 -8.07
CA SER A 190 -17.80 7.77 -9.28
C SER A 190 -16.51 8.57 -9.34
N TRP A 191 -15.47 8.03 -9.98
CA TRP A 191 -14.24 8.76 -10.30
C TRP A 191 -14.52 10.07 -11.06
N ASN A 192 -15.61 10.14 -11.81
CA ASN A 192 -16.05 11.36 -12.46
C ASN A 192 -16.56 12.42 -11.48
N ASP A 193 -17.16 12.02 -10.36
CA ASP A 193 -17.63 12.93 -9.31
C ASP A 193 -16.43 13.51 -8.55
N VAL A 194 -15.41 12.68 -8.32
CA VAL A 194 -14.13 13.09 -7.72
C VAL A 194 -13.40 14.11 -8.61
N LEU A 195 -13.33 13.86 -9.92
CA LEU A 195 -12.69 14.77 -10.86
C LEU A 195 -13.44 16.12 -11.00
N ARG A 196 -14.77 16.12 -10.85
CA ARG A 196 -15.57 17.34 -10.83
C ARG A 196 -15.32 18.19 -9.58
N LEU A 197 -15.13 17.55 -8.43
CA LEU A 197 -14.81 18.25 -7.17
C LEU A 197 -13.42 18.89 -7.19
N LEU A 198 -12.43 18.23 -7.80
CA LEU A 198 -11.04 18.70 -7.83
C LEU A 198 -10.78 19.81 -8.85
N THR A 199 -11.59 19.90 -9.91
CA THR A 199 -11.33 20.83 -11.03
C THR A 199 -12.13 22.14 -10.94
N GLY A 200 -12.97 22.32 -9.92
CA GLY A 200 -13.65 23.59 -9.63
C GLY A 200 -14.60 24.13 -10.71
N LYS A 201 -14.87 23.38 -11.78
CA LYS A 201 -15.81 23.80 -12.83
C LYS A 201 -17.24 23.47 -12.40
N ARG A 202 -17.93 24.45 -11.81
CA ARG A 202 -19.40 24.45 -11.78
C ARG A 202 -19.91 24.73 -13.19
N GLY A 203 -20.25 23.66 -13.92
CA GLY A 203 -21.02 23.77 -15.14
C GLY A 203 -22.51 23.93 -14.81
N GLN A 204 -23.11 25.04 -15.23
CA GLN A 204 -24.55 25.23 -15.29
C GLN A 204 -25.18 24.18 -16.20
N LEU A 205 -26.16 23.43 -15.68
CA LEU A 205 -27.56 23.35 -16.11
C LEU A 205 -28.25 22.23 -15.32
#